data_AF-A0A953XVZ8-F1
#
_entry.id   AF-A0A953XVZ8-F1
#
_cell.length_a   1.000
_cell.length_b   1.000
_cell.length_c   1.000
_cell.angle_alpha   90.00
_cell.angle_beta   90.00
_cell.angle_gamma   90.00
#
_symmetry.space_group_name_H-M   'P 1'
#
loop_
_entity.id
_entity.type
_entity.pdbx_description
1 polymer ?
#
loop_
_entity_poly.entity_id
_entity_poly.type
_entity_poly.pdbx_seq_one_letter_code
_entity_poly.pdbx_strand_id
1 'polypeptide(L)'
;TLIGDVEMVMAKADFSMAERYAALAGDVGASLFPELQAAFTETDELIREIREVGDLLEHEPWLAKSIRLRNPYIDPMSLLQIQLLKEWREGDRKDAELERALFTTVKGIARGLMNTG
;
A
#
# COMPACT_ATOMS: atom_id res chain seq x y z
N THR A 1 9.63 5.93 18.66
CA THR A 1 10.27 7.23 18.31
C THR A 1 9.86 7.55 16.89
N LEU A 2 9.87 8.81 16.47
CA LEU A 2 9.41 9.21 15.13
C LEU A 2 9.99 8.32 14.01
N ILE A 3 11.29 8.04 14.05
CA ILE A 3 11.95 7.17 13.05
C ILE A 3 11.41 5.74 13.06
N GLY A 4 11.18 5.14 14.23
CA GLY A 4 10.61 3.80 14.32
C GLY A 4 9.16 3.72 13.83
N ASP A 5 8.39 4.79 14.05
CA ASP A 5 7.02 4.86 13.54
C ASP A 5 7.00 4.96 12.01
N VAL A 6 7.89 5.77 11.42
CA VAL A 6 8.07 5.86 9.97
C VAL A 6 8.55 4.53 9.39
N GLU A 7 9.56 3.91 9.98
CA GLU A 7 10.09 2.60 9.59
C GLU A 7 8.98 1.53 9.54
N MET A 8 8.13 1.48 10.58
CA MET A 8 7.00 0.57 10.66
C MET A 8 5.93 0.83 9.58
N VAL A 9 5.66 2.09 9.25
CA VAL A 9 4.70 2.45 8.19
C VAL A 9 5.26 2.09 6.82
N MET A 10 6.53 2.40 6.57
CA MET A 10 7.20 2.06 5.32
C MET A 10 7.28 0.56 5.09
N ALA A 11 7.52 -0.22 6.13
CA ALA A 11 7.53 -1.69 6.03
C ALA A 11 6.18 -2.30 5.62
N LYS A 12 5.07 -1.56 5.75
CA LYS A 12 3.72 -1.98 5.31
C LYS A 12 3.40 -1.55 3.87
N ALA A 13 4.18 -0.64 3.30
CA ALA A 13 3.93 -0.14 1.96
C ALA A 13 4.24 -1.21 0.91
N ASP A 14 3.36 -1.33 -0.08
CA ASP A 14 3.55 -2.21 -1.23
C ASP A 14 3.51 -1.37 -2.52
N PHE A 15 4.69 -1.13 -3.08
CA PHE A 15 4.82 -0.35 -4.31
C PHE A 15 4.36 -1.10 -5.56
N SER A 16 4.36 -2.43 -5.55
CA SER A 16 3.80 -3.22 -6.65
C SER A 16 2.29 -3.05 -6.74
N MET A 17 1.62 -2.92 -5.60
CA MET A 17 0.19 -2.62 -5.55
C MET A 17 -0.08 -1.15 -5.85
N ALA A 18 0.73 -0.23 -5.30
CA ALA A 18 0.61 1.20 -5.55
C ALA A 18 0.71 1.54 -7.04
N GLU A 19 1.61 0.90 -7.79
CA GLU A 19 1.74 1.05 -9.24
C GLU A 19 0.43 0.72 -9.96
N ARG A 20 -0.22 -0.38 -9.56
CA ARG A 20 -1.49 -0.82 -10.17
C ARG A 20 -2.62 0.15 -9.89
N TYR A 21 -2.67 0.75 -8.69
CA TYR A 21 -3.62 1.82 -8.39
C TYR A 21 -3.30 3.10 -9.18
N ALA A 22 -2.03 3.47 -9.30
CA ALA A 22 -1.62 4.62 -10.08
C ALA A 22 -2.02 4.48 -11.56
N ALA A 23 -1.92 3.28 -12.13
CA ALA A 23 -2.37 3.02 -13.50
C ALA A 23 -3.86 3.34 -13.73
N LEU A 24 -4.71 3.25 -12.69
CA LEU A 24 -6.13 3.63 -12.78
C LEU A 24 -6.35 5.15 -12.87
N ALA A 25 -5.34 5.96 -12.59
CA ALA A 25 -5.39 7.41 -12.68
C ALA A 25 -4.92 7.96 -14.04
N GLY A 26 -4.58 7.08 -15.00
CA GLY A 26 -4.13 7.49 -16.33
C GLY A 26 -2.83 8.30 -16.28
N ASP A 27 -2.74 9.36 -17.08
CA ASP A 27 -1.53 10.18 -17.23
C ASP A 27 -1.03 10.77 -15.90
N VAL A 28 -1.95 11.16 -15.01
CA VAL A 28 -1.59 11.70 -13.68
C VAL A 28 -0.89 10.64 -12.84
N GLY A 29 -1.37 9.40 -12.89
CA GLY A 29 -0.72 8.30 -12.19
C GLY A 29 0.63 7.95 -12.79
N ALA A 30 0.72 7.95 -14.12
CA ALA A 30 1.95 7.67 -14.84
C ALA A 30 3.05 8.72 -14.57
N SER A 31 2.69 9.99 -14.39
CA SER A 31 3.66 11.04 -14.04
C SER A 31 4.04 11.01 -12.55
N LEU A 32 3.07 10.82 -11.65
CA LEU A 32 3.29 10.97 -10.21
C LEU A 32 3.92 9.73 -9.56
N PHE A 33 3.59 8.52 -10.03
CA PHE A 33 4.06 7.29 -9.39
C PHE A 33 5.59 7.15 -9.35
N PRO A 34 6.35 7.44 -10.43
CA PRO A 34 7.80 7.39 -10.39
C PRO A 34 8.40 8.35 -9.36
N GLU A 35 7.83 9.56 -9.21
CA GLU A 35 8.28 10.54 -8.21
C GLU A 35 8.06 10.03 -6.78
N LEU A 36 6.88 9.44 -6.50
CA LEU A 36 6.57 8.84 -5.20
C LEU A 36 7.48 7.63 -4.90
N GLN A 37 7.77 6.80 -5.90
CA GLN A 37 8.65 5.66 -5.76
C GLN A 37 10.09 6.08 -5.46
N ALA A 38 10.60 7.10 -6.16
CA ALA A 38 11.93 7.63 -5.90
C ALA A 38 12.04 8.19 -4.46
N ALA A 39 11.07 9.00 -4.03
CA ALA A 39 11.04 9.56 -2.68
C ALA A 39 10.96 8.48 -1.59
N PHE A 40 10.20 7.40 -1.84
CA PHE A 40 10.14 6.27 -0.93
C PHE A 40 11.47 5.53 -0.82
N THR A 41 12.12 5.23 -1.96
CA THR A 41 13.43 4.57 -1.99
C THR A 41 14.49 5.39 -1.29
N GLU A 42 14.54 6.70 -1.53
CA GLU A 42 15.48 7.60 -0.85
C GLU A 42 15.24 7.62 0.67
N THR A 43 13.98 7.66 1.10
CA THR A 43 13.63 7.63 2.53
C THR A 43 14.02 6.29 3.17
N ASP A 44 13.83 5.18 2.46
CA ASP A 44 14.14 3.83 2.93
C ASP A 44 15.65 3.65 3.11
N GLU A 45 16.46 4.17 2.18
CA GLU A 45 17.92 4.21 2.31
C GLU A 45 18.37 5.02 3.52
N LEU A 46 17.83 6.23 3.70
CA LEU A 46 18.17 7.11 4.83
C LEU A 46 17.81 6.48 6.18
N ILE A 47 16.65 5.82 6.29
CA ILE A 47 16.24 5.15 7.52
C ILE A 47 17.21 4.01 7.83
N ARG A 48 17.55 3.18 6.83
CA ARG A 48 18.49 2.07 7.01
C ARG A 48 19.87 2.56 7.43
N GLU A 49 20.35 3.68 6.88
CA GLU A 49 21.59 4.33 7.29
C GLU A 49 21.55 4.81 8.74
N ILE A 50 20.50 5.58 9.11
CA ILE A 50 20.32 6.11 10.48
C ILE A 50 20.22 4.99 11.52
N ARG A 51 19.63 3.85 11.12
CA ARG A 51 19.37 2.71 12.00
C ARG A 51 20.49 1.67 11.98
N GLU A 52 21.46 1.81 11.07
CA GLU A 52 22.55 0.86 10.85
C GLU A 52 22.06 -0.58 10.59
N VAL A 53 21.00 -0.73 9.78
CA VAL A 53 20.38 -2.02 9.42
C VAL A 53 20.41 -2.27 7.92
N GLY A 54 20.40 -3.53 7.51
CA GLY A 54 20.32 -3.91 6.09
C GLY A 54 18.90 -3.85 5.53
N ASP A 55 17.90 -4.17 6.35
CA ASP A 55 16.49 -4.19 6.01
C ASP A 55 15.65 -3.42 7.05
N LEU A 56 14.52 -2.85 6.63
CA LEU A 56 13.56 -2.24 7.56
C LEU A 56 13.08 -3.26 8.60
N LEU A 57 12.93 -2.81 9.84
CA LEU A 57 12.48 -3.62 10.98
C LEU A 57 13.39 -4.79 11.34
N GLU A 58 14.68 -4.75 10.96
CA GLU A 58 15.65 -5.79 11.33
C GLU A 58 15.76 -5.98 12.85
N HIS A 59 15.66 -4.89 13.62
CA HIS A 59 15.63 -4.92 15.09
C HIS A 59 14.29 -5.39 15.67
N GLU A 60 13.24 -5.50 14.86
CA GLU A 60 11.88 -5.92 15.28
C GLU A 60 11.39 -7.12 14.45
N PRO A 61 12.08 -8.28 14.48
CA PRO A 61 11.83 -9.40 13.58
C PRO A 61 10.41 -9.99 13.72
N TRP A 62 9.82 -9.92 14.92
CA TRP A 62 8.43 -10.32 15.14
C TRP A 62 7.44 -9.41 14.42
N LEU A 63 7.66 -8.10 14.42
CA LEU A 63 6.83 -7.14 13.71
C LEU A 63 6.99 -7.31 12.20
N ALA A 64 8.23 -7.43 11.71
CA ALA A 64 8.53 -7.68 10.30
C ALA A 64 7.81 -8.94 9.80
N LYS A 65 7.91 -10.05 10.54
CA LYS A 65 7.21 -11.31 10.21
C LYS A 65 5.70 -11.15 10.24
N SER A 66 5.17 -10.45 11.24
CA SER A 66 3.74 -10.19 11.37
C SER A 66 3.18 -9.41 10.17
N ILE A 67 3.90 -8.40 9.69
CA ILE A 67 3.55 -7.65 8.46
C ILE A 67 3.59 -8.57 7.24
N ARG A 68 4.71 -9.31 7.04
CA ARG A 68 4.87 -10.22 5.90
C ARG A 68 3.80 -11.30 5.82
N LEU A 69 3.31 -11.80 6.96
CA LEU A 69 2.22 -12.78 7.00
C LEU A 69 0.85 -12.19 6.69
N ARG A 70 0.65 -10.87 6.85
CA ARG A 70 -0.62 -10.21 6.53
C ARG A 70 -0.75 -9.82 5.07
N ASN A 71 0.34 -9.41 4.42
CA ASN A 71 0.31 -8.93 3.03
C ASN A 71 -0.42 -9.90 2.07
N PRO A 72 -0.20 -11.23 2.11
CA PRO A 72 -0.90 -12.17 1.21
C PRO A 72 -2.42 -12.21 1.35
N TYR A 73 -2.98 -11.71 2.46
CA TYR A 73 -4.44 -11.58 2.63
C TYR A 73 -4.97 -10.25 2.10
N ILE A 74 -4.13 -9.22 2.08
CA ILE A 74 -4.46 -7.87 1.58
C ILE A 74 -4.39 -7.86 0.06
N ASP A 75 -3.38 -8.52 -0.53
CA ASP A 75 -3.12 -8.44 -1.98
C ASP A 75 -4.31 -8.87 -2.84
N PRO A 76 -5.00 -10.01 -2.55
CA PRO A 76 -6.18 -10.39 -3.33
C PRO A 76 -7.32 -9.38 -3.21
N MET A 77 -7.50 -8.77 -2.03
CA MET A 77 -8.53 -7.74 -1.82
C MET A 77 -8.20 -6.46 -2.59
N SER A 78 -6.93 -6.06 -2.61
CA SER A 78 -6.45 -4.90 -3.38
C SER A 78 -6.61 -5.12 -4.88
N LEU A 79 -6.24 -6.30 -5.39
CA LEU A 79 -6.44 -6.65 -6.80
C LEU A 79 -7.91 -6.65 -7.19
N LEU A 80 -8.77 -7.24 -6.35
CA LEU A 80 -10.23 -7.19 -6.55
C LEU A 80 -10.74 -5.74 -6.53
N GLN A 81 -10.28 -4.93 -5.57
CA GLN A 81 -10.67 -3.51 -5.50
C GLN A 81 -10.28 -2.75 -6.76
N ILE A 82 -9.07 -2.96 -7.29
CA ILE A 82 -8.59 -2.35 -8.53
C ILE A 82 -9.53 -2.68 -9.70
N GLN A 83 -9.92 -3.95 -9.84
CA GLN A 83 -10.83 -4.38 -10.88
C GLN A 83 -12.23 -3.75 -10.71
N LEU A 84 -12.81 -3.85 -9.51
CA LEU A 84 -14.13 -3.27 -9.21
C LEU A 84 -14.14 -1.75 -9.44
N LEU A 85 -13.04 -1.06 -9.11
CA LEU A 85 -12.94 0.38 -9.24
C LEU A 85 -12.88 0.80 -10.72
N LYS A 86 -12.18 0.00 -11.54
CA LYS A 86 -12.16 0.18 -12.98
C LYS A 86 -13.57 0.00 -13.57
N GLU A 87 -14.22 -1.14 -13.28
CA GLU A 87 -15.57 -1.45 -13.78
C GLU A 87 -16.60 -0.39 -13.34
N TRP A 88 -16.57 0.02 -12.08
CA TRP A 88 -17.47 1.04 -11.55
C TRP A 88 -17.27 2.42 -12.20
N ARG A 89 -16.02 2.81 -12.50
CA ARG A 89 -15.71 4.06 -13.22
C ARG A 89 -16.15 4.01 -14.68
N GLU A 90 -15.97 2.88 -15.36
CA GLU A 90 -16.41 2.66 -16.74
C GLU A 90 -17.95 2.68 -16.85
N GLY A 91 -18.66 2.22 -15.81
CA GLY A 91 -20.12 2.27 -15.69
C GLY A 91 -20.70 3.60 -15.19
N ASP A 92 -20.00 4.73 -15.38
CA ASP A 92 -20.38 6.07 -14.90
C ASP A 92 -20.68 6.16 -13.39
N ARG A 93 -20.17 5.23 -12.58
CA ARG A 93 -20.38 5.19 -11.13
C ARG A 93 -21.84 5.00 -10.70
N LYS A 94 -22.66 4.34 -11.53
CA LYS A 94 -24.11 4.18 -11.29
C LYS A 94 -24.49 2.86 -10.60
N ASP A 95 -23.62 1.86 -10.64
CA ASP A 95 -23.90 0.54 -10.08
C ASP A 95 -23.68 0.55 -8.55
N ALA A 96 -24.80 0.46 -7.82
CA ALA A 96 -24.82 0.45 -6.35
C ALA A 96 -24.36 -0.89 -5.73
N GLU A 97 -24.35 -1.99 -6.48
CA GLU A 97 -23.77 -3.26 -6.01
C GLU A 97 -22.24 -3.21 -6.10
N LEU A 98 -21.69 -2.71 -7.21
CA LEU A 98 -20.24 -2.48 -7.36
C LEU A 98 -19.72 -1.49 -6.31
N GLU A 99 -20.46 -0.40 -6.06
CA GLU A 99 -20.10 0.57 -5.01
C GLU A 99 -20.04 -0.11 -3.61
N ARG A 100 -21.02 -0.94 -3.28
CA ARG A 100 -21.03 -1.69 -2.01
C ARG A 100 -19.90 -2.70 -1.91
N ALA A 101 -19.57 -3.38 -3.01
CA ALA A 101 -18.42 -4.27 -3.07
C ALA A 101 -17.11 -3.49 -2.85
N LEU A 102 -16.95 -2.33 -3.50
CA LEU A 102 -15.82 -1.43 -3.28
C LEU A 102 -15.67 -1.03 -1.82
N PHE A 103 -16.73 -0.54 -1.17
CA PHE A 103 -16.68 -0.21 0.26
C PHE A 103 -16.30 -1.40 1.14
N THR A 104 -16.68 -2.62 0.74
CA THR A 104 -16.32 -3.84 1.47
C THR A 104 -14.82 -4.12 1.36
N THR A 105 -14.24 -3.97 0.16
CA THR A 105 -12.78 -4.10 -0.02
C THR A 105 -12.01 -3.05 0.77
N VAL A 106 -12.48 -1.79 0.81
CA VAL A 106 -11.85 -0.71 1.62
C VAL A 106 -11.77 -1.12 3.09
N LYS A 107 -12.88 -1.62 3.66
CA LYS A 107 -12.93 -2.09 5.05
C LYS A 107 -12.00 -3.28 5.29
N GLY A 108 -11.95 -4.21 4.34
CA GLY A 108 -11.09 -5.40 4.41
C GLY A 108 -9.60 -5.02 4.44
N ILE A 109 -9.18 -4.17 3.50
CA ILE A 109 -7.79 -3.69 3.39
C ILE A 109 -7.41 -2.90 4.65
N ALA A 110 -8.26 -1.97 5.11
CA ALA A 110 -8.01 -1.19 6.32
C ALA A 110 -7.81 -2.09 7.56
N ARG A 111 -8.62 -3.15 7.70
CA ARG A 111 -8.48 -4.11 8.80
C ARG A 111 -7.21 -4.96 8.69
N GLY A 112 -6.74 -5.25 7.47
CA GLY A 112 -5.51 -5.98 7.22
C GLY A 112 -4.23 -5.17 7.48
N LEU A 113 -4.24 -3.89 7.08
CA LEU A 113 -3.11 -2.97 7.29
C LEU A 113 -2.92 -2.59 8.77
N MET A 114 -3.99 -2.64 9.56
CA MET A 114 -4.00 -2.21 10.97
C MET A 114 -3.50 -0.75 11.10
N ASN A 115 -2.78 -0.42 12.16
CA ASN A 115 -2.28 0.93 12.41
C ASN A 115 -1.32 1.35 11.29
N THR A 116 -1.56 2.48 10.64
CA THR A 116 -0.75 2.98 9.50
C THR A 116 -0.14 4.35 9.75
N GLY A 117 -0.22 4.86 10.98
CA GLY A 117 0.24 6.20 11.38
C GLY A 117 -0.88 7.01 12.00
#